data_AF-A0A518GBE7-F1
#
_entry.id   AF-A0A518GBE7-F1
#
_cell.length_a   1.000
_cell.length_b   1.000
_cell.length_c   1.000
_cell.angle_alpha   90.00
_cell.angle_beta   90.00
_cell.angle_gamma   90.00
#
_symmetry.space_group_name_H-M   'P 1'
#
loop_
_entity.id
_entity.type
_entity.pdbx_description
1 polymer ?
#
loop_
_entity_poly.entity_id
_entity_poly.type
_entity_poly.pdbx_seq_one_letter_code
_entity_poly.pdbx_strand_id
1 'polypeptide(L)'
;MLARYFTLFALLIAMGCDTPTAQNRTTPETTTSQNAPTKMATVELIDAQLAPFKNAANGKMGQEVLTTWKNTGDISVRVVDAEITSLNDDGSTRETFNYTLFAEFDDSPGVLPGETHETEPGRGFKLPGFEGFAGYSPASSVKVRIAKVAEKSGM
;
A
#
# COMPACT_ATOMS: atom_id res chain seq x y z
N MET A 1 36.85 29.57 -50.35
CA MET A 1 38.16 30.03 -49.86
C MET A 1 38.58 29.14 -48.71
N LEU A 2 39.79 28.57 -48.83
CA LEU A 2 40.74 28.10 -47.80
C LEU A 2 40.26 27.04 -46.78
N ALA A 3 40.74 25.79 -46.81
CA ALA A 3 42.10 25.24 -46.55
C ALA A 3 42.10 24.50 -45.19
N ARG A 4 42.01 23.16 -45.19
CA ARG A 4 43.09 22.18 -44.92
C ARG A 4 43.77 22.35 -43.55
N TYR A 5 43.76 21.29 -42.72
CA TYR A 5 44.99 20.68 -42.18
C TYR A 5 44.76 19.22 -41.75
N PHE A 6 45.61 18.35 -42.30
CA PHE A 6 45.88 16.96 -41.91
C PHE A 6 46.63 16.92 -40.57
N THR A 7 46.50 15.86 -39.77
CA THR A 7 47.67 15.19 -39.16
C THR A 7 47.36 13.72 -38.88
N LEU A 8 48.10 12.86 -39.58
CA LEU A 8 48.31 11.43 -39.34
C LEU A 8 49.18 11.26 -38.07
N PHE A 9 48.91 10.26 -37.23
CA PHE A 9 49.97 9.68 -36.39
C PHE A 9 49.89 8.15 -36.40
N ALA A 10 51.07 7.55 -36.55
CA ALA A 10 51.29 6.17 -36.87
C ALA A 10 51.43 5.28 -35.61
N LEU A 11 50.99 4.03 -35.82
CA LEU A 11 51.47 2.75 -35.31
C LEU A 11 52.72 2.74 -34.40
N LEU A 12 52.63 2.02 -33.27
CA LEU A 12 53.74 1.22 -32.75
C LEU A 12 53.23 -0.06 -32.08
N ILE A 13 53.75 -1.21 -32.53
CA ILE A 13 53.55 -2.55 -31.99
C ILE A 13 54.56 -2.76 -30.86
N ALA A 14 54.14 -3.34 -29.73
CA ALA A 14 55.05 -4.01 -28.80
C ALA A 14 54.40 -5.31 -28.34
N MET A 15 54.91 -6.42 -28.89
CA MET A 15 54.74 -7.76 -28.34
C MET A 15 55.61 -7.85 -27.07
N GLY A 16 54.97 -8.08 -25.93
CA GLY A 16 55.64 -8.47 -24.68
C GLY A 16 55.10 -9.83 -24.26
N CYS A 17 55.95 -10.85 -24.40
CA CYS A 17 55.72 -12.20 -23.93
C CYS A 17 56.47 -12.34 -22.60
N ASP A 18 55.76 -12.41 -21.47
CA ASP A 18 56.36 -12.79 -20.18
C ASP A 18 55.38 -13.59 -19.32
N THR A 19 55.71 -14.88 -19.20
CA THR A 19 55.67 -15.78 -18.03
C THR A 19 54.38 -15.90 -17.18
N PRO A 20 53.79 -17.11 -17.02
CA PRO A 20 52.70 -17.34 -16.09
C PRO A 20 53.22 -17.43 -14.64
N THR A 21 53.06 -16.35 -13.88
CA THR A 21 53.20 -16.39 -12.42
C THR A 21 51.94 -17.04 -11.85
N ALA A 22 52.12 -18.12 -11.09
CA ALA A 22 51.07 -18.82 -10.37
C ALA A 22 50.29 -17.85 -9.47
N GLN A 23 49.07 -17.47 -9.89
CA GLN A 23 48.15 -16.73 -9.04
C GLN A 23 47.58 -17.69 -8.00
N ASN A 24 48.05 -17.48 -6.77
CA ASN A 24 47.49 -18.05 -5.56
C ASN A 24 45.96 -17.87 -5.60
N ARG A 25 45.26 -19.00 -5.63
CA ARG A 25 43.80 -19.08 -5.66
C ARG A 25 43.28 -18.68 -4.29
N THR A 26 43.14 -17.38 -4.04
CA THR A 26 42.28 -16.89 -2.96
C THR A 26 40.85 -17.08 -3.46
N THR A 27 40.19 -18.08 -2.90
CA THR A 27 38.74 -18.30 -3.02
C THR A 27 38.03 -16.96 -2.87
N PRO A 28 37.15 -16.53 -3.79
CA PRO A 28 36.24 -15.45 -3.46
C PRO A 28 35.44 -15.90 -2.26
N GLU A 29 35.58 -15.19 -1.15
CA GLU A 29 34.65 -15.28 -0.04
C GLU A 29 33.26 -15.10 -0.63
N THR A 30 32.44 -16.13 -0.50
CA THR A 30 31.00 -16.04 -0.70
C THR A 30 30.54 -14.87 0.17
N THR A 31 30.36 -13.71 -0.45
CA THR A 31 29.66 -12.60 0.16
C THR A 31 28.26 -13.14 0.39
N THR A 32 28.00 -13.56 1.63
CA THR A 32 26.67 -13.82 2.13
C THR A 32 25.89 -12.56 1.82
N SER A 33 25.09 -12.60 0.75
CA SER A 33 24.12 -11.57 0.43
C SER A 33 23.28 -11.42 1.69
N GLN A 34 23.59 -10.40 2.49
CA GLN A 34 22.77 -9.98 3.60
C GLN A 34 21.45 -9.59 2.95
N ASN A 35 20.47 -10.49 2.98
CA ASN A 35 19.07 -10.15 2.76
C ASN A 35 18.74 -9.12 3.83
N ALA A 36 18.93 -7.84 3.50
CA ALA A 36 18.40 -6.76 4.30
C ALA A 36 16.90 -7.05 4.49
N PRO A 37 16.36 -6.89 5.70
CA PRO A 37 14.94 -7.12 5.94
C PRO A 37 14.15 -6.28 4.93
N THR A 38 13.33 -6.95 4.12
CA THR A 38 12.46 -6.26 3.16
C THR A 38 11.47 -5.45 3.99
N LYS A 39 11.52 -4.13 3.88
CA LYS A 39 10.57 -3.27 4.58
C LYS A 39 9.16 -3.59 4.12
N MET A 40 8.22 -3.71 5.04
CA MET A 40 6.83 -4.06 4.73
C MET A 40 5.86 -2.98 5.20
N ALA A 41 4.86 -2.71 4.38
CA ALA A 41 3.68 -1.95 4.80
C ALA A 41 2.69 -2.91 5.48
N THR A 42 2.39 -2.66 6.75
CA THR A 42 1.49 -3.50 7.54
C THR A 42 0.61 -2.59 8.38
N VAL A 43 -0.67 -2.96 8.53
CA VAL A 43 -1.58 -2.26 9.45
C VAL A 43 -2.27 -3.26 10.36
N GLU A 44 -2.62 -2.80 11.54
CA GLU A 44 -3.45 -3.50 12.50
C GLU A 44 -4.78 -2.75 12.65
N LEU A 45 -5.90 -3.43 12.39
CA LEU A 45 -7.23 -2.87 12.67
C LEU A 45 -7.45 -2.88 14.18
N ILE A 46 -7.69 -1.71 14.77
CA ILE A 46 -7.97 -1.54 16.19
C ILE A 46 -9.46 -1.61 16.45
N ASP A 47 -10.26 -0.89 15.66
CA ASP A 47 -11.70 -0.82 15.83
C ASP A 47 -12.43 -0.66 14.49
N ALA A 48 -13.66 -1.16 14.44
CA ALA A 48 -14.58 -0.98 13.33
C ALA A 48 -16.01 -0.90 13.86
N GLN A 49 -16.67 0.22 13.59
CA GLN A 49 -18.01 0.49 14.10
C GLN A 49 -18.95 1.00 13.01
N LEU A 50 -20.25 0.82 13.24
CA LEU A 50 -21.30 1.39 12.41
C LEU A 50 -21.75 2.73 13.00
N ALA A 51 -21.81 3.77 12.16
CA ALA A 51 -22.39 5.05 12.51
C ALA A 51 -23.60 5.35 11.61
N PRO A 52 -24.67 5.95 12.15
CA PRO A 52 -25.76 6.43 11.31
C PRO A 52 -25.32 7.69 10.56
N PHE A 53 -25.68 7.81 9.29
CA PHE A 53 -25.54 9.06 8.55
C PHE A 53 -26.85 9.43 7.86
N LYS A 54 -27.03 10.72 7.57
CA LYS A 54 -28.15 11.21 6.77
C LYS A 54 -27.66 11.52 5.36
N ASN A 55 -28.20 10.84 4.36
CA ASN A 55 -27.84 11.12 2.97
C ASN A 55 -28.41 12.50 2.57
N ALA A 56 -27.52 13.40 2.15
CA ALA A 56 -27.89 14.77 1.77
C ALA A 56 -28.76 14.86 0.50
N ALA A 57 -28.65 13.89 -0.41
CA ALA A 57 -29.36 13.89 -1.69
C ALA A 57 -30.84 13.48 -1.57
N ASN A 58 -31.17 12.56 -0.66
CA ASN A 58 -32.54 12.03 -0.51
C ASN A 58 -33.11 12.18 0.91
N GLY A 59 -32.33 12.69 1.86
CA GLY A 59 -32.73 12.91 3.26
C GLY A 59 -32.92 11.63 4.09
N LYS A 60 -32.65 10.45 3.53
CA LYS A 60 -32.84 9.16 4.19
C LYS A 60 -31.67 8.86 5.12
N MET A 61 -31.95 8.08 6.17
CA MET A 61 -30.90 7.54 7.03
C MET A 61 -30.23 6.35 6.35
N GLY A 62 -28.92 6.23 6.52
CA GLY A 62 -28.11 5.08 6.14
C GLY A 62 -27.08 4.77 7.23
N GLN A 63 -26.21 3.80 6.96
CA GLN A 63 -25.10 3.44 7.84
C GLN A 63 -23.77 3.59 7.11
N GLU A 64 -22.78 4.11 7.81
CA GLU A 64 -21.39 4.13 7.38
C GLU A 64 -20.52 3.30 8.32
N VAL A 65 -19.44 2.75 7.78
CA VAL A 65 -18.41 2.04 8.54
C VAL A 65 -17.29 3.01 8.84
N LEU A 66 -17.00 3.19 10.13
CA LEU A 66 -15.86 3.94 10.63
C LEU A 66 -14.82 2.95 11.13
N THR A 67 -13.55 3.18 10.80
CA THR A 67 -12.45 2.31 11.20
C THR A 67 -11.33 3.10 11.87
N THR A 68 -10.69 2.45 12.83
CA THR A 68 -9.44 2.89 13.44
C THR A 68 -8.41 1.81 13.21
N TRP A 69 -7.25 2.18 12.68
CA TRP A 69 -6.16 1.25 12.43
C TRP A 69 -4.82 1.93 12.67
N LYS A 70 -3.79 1.11 12.93
CA LYS A 70 -2.43 1.58 13.19
C LYS A 70 -1.48 1.04 12.13
N ASN A 71 -0.57 1.88 11.65
CA ASN A 71 0.55 1.41 10.84
C ASN A 71 1.56 0.70 11.75
N THR A 72 1.69 -0.61 11.60
CA THR A 72 2.61 -1.48 12.35
C THR A 72 3.80 -1.93 11.50
N GLY A 73 3.88 -1.46 10.25
CA GLY A 73 4.98 -1.75 9.34
C GLY A 73 6.19 -0.83 9.51
N ASP A 74 7.11 -0.93 8.56
CA ASP A 74 8.39 -0.20 8.56
C ASP A 74 8.43 0.98 7.57
N ILE A 75 7.36 1.17 6.81
CA ILE A 75 7.20 2.22 5.80
C ILE A 75 5.86 2.92 5.94
N SER A 76 5.72 4.09 5.31
CA SER A 76 4.44 4.79 5.28
C SER A 76 3.39 4.00 4.52
N VAL A 77 2.14 4.14 4.96
CA VAL A 77 0.97 3.53 4.33
C VAL A 77 0.22 4.62 3.59
N ARG A 78 -0.07 4.37 2.31
CA ARG A 78 -0.86 5.28 1.46
C ARG A 78 -2.13 4.65 0.90
N VAL A 79 -2.20 3.32 0.89
CA VAL A 79 -3.41 2.60 0.49
C VAL A 79 -3.71 1.50 1.51
N VAL A 80 -4.96 1.42 1.93
CA VAL A 80 -5.52 0.32 2.71
C VAL A 80 -6.81 -0.15 2.06
N ASP A 81 -6.78 -1.36 1.50
CA ASP A 81 -7.98 -2.04 1.02
C ASP A 81 -8.45 -3.06 2.06
N ALA A 82 -9.75 -3.18 2.22
CA ALA A 82 -10.36 -4.12 3.14
C ALA A 82 -11.60 -4.79 2.56
N GLU A 83 -11.88 -5.96 3.11
CA GLU A 83 -13.13 -6.66 2.97
C GLU A 83 -14.02 -6.32 4.18
N ILE A 84 -15.21 -5.79 3.91
CA ILE A 84 -16.17 -5.33 4.92
C ILE A 84 -17.38 -6.26 4.84
N THR A 85 -17.65 -6.99 5.91
CA THR A 85 -18.82 -7.87 6.02
C THR A 85 -19.81 -7.31 7.01
N SER A 86 -21.01 -6.97 6.53
CA SER A 86 -22.14 -6.57 7.37
C SER A 86 -22.86 -7.81 7.93
N LEU A 87 -23.29 -7.72 9.20
CA LEU A 87 -23.93 -8.83 9.91
C LEU A 87 -25.33 -8.45 10.38
N ASN A 88 -26.20 -9.47 10.46
CA ASN A 88 -27.50 -9.36 11.13
C ASN A 88 -27.35 -9.46 12.66
N ASP A 89 -28.45 -9.28 13.40
CA ASP A 89 -28.47 -9.35 14.87
C ASP A 89 -28.03 -10.72 15.40
N ASP A 90 -28.27 -11.78 14.63
CA ASP A 90 -27.86 -13.15 14.97
C ASP A 90 -26.39 -13.47 14.63
N GLY A 91 -25.65 -12.48 14.09
CA GLY A 91 -24.25 -12.63 13.68
C GLY A 91 -24.06 -13.32 12.32
N SER A 92 -25.13 -13.70 11.63
CA SER A 92 -25.06 -14.24 10.27
C SER A 92 -24.60 -13.17 9.27
N THR A 93 -23.90 -13.62 8.23
CA THR A 93 -23.45 -12.73 7.16
C THR A 93 -24.65 -12.23 6.37
N ARG A 94 -24.71 -10.91 6.21
CA ARG A 94 -25.67 -10.27 5.33
C ARG A 94 -25.07 -10.02 3.95
N GLU A 95 -23.97 -9.27 3.90
CA GLU A 95 -23.31 -8.90 2.65
C GLU A 95 -21.84 -8.56 2.90
N THR A 96 -20.99 -8.87 1.92
CA THR A 96 -19.55 -8.62 1.95
C THR A 96 -19.14 -7.72 0.78
N PHE A 97 -18.35 -6.69 1.08
CA PHE A 97 -17.89 -5.67 0.14
C PHE A 97 -16.37 -5.61 0.13
N ASN A 98 -15.77 -5.29 -1.02
CA ASN A 98 -14.36 -4.91 -1.11
C ASN A 98 -14.30 -3.39 -1.26
N TYR A 99 -13.53 -2.72 -0.40
CA TYR A 99 -13.48 -1.27 -0.35
C TYR A 99 -12.11 -0.75 0.06
N THR A 100 -11.73 0.41 -0.49
CA THR A 100 -10.53 1.15 -0.11
C THR A 100 -10.84 2.03 1.10
N LEU A 101 -10.38 1.62 2.29
CA LEU A 101 -10.56 2.36 3.55
C LEU A 101 -9.81 3.68 3.55
N PHE A 102 -8.64 3.71 2.90
CA PHE A 102 -7.75 4.85 2.87
C PHE A 102 -6.95 4.84 1.57
N ALA A 103 -6.86 6.00 0.92
CA ALA A 103 -6.03 6.22 -0.26
C ALA A 103 -5.53 7.67 -0.27
N GLU A 104 -4.22 7.82 -0.39
CA GLU A 104 -3.53 9.10 -0.52
C GLU A 104 -2.70 9.13 -1.81
N PHE A 105 -2.38 10.34 -2.29
CA PHE A 105 -1.49 10.52 -3.42
C PHE A 105 -0.03 10.16 -3.07
N ASP A 106 0.77 9.85 -4.08
CA ASP A 106 2.17 9.44 -3.92
C ASP A 106 3.10 10.54 -3.38
N ASP A 107 2.69 11.80 -3.39
CA ASP A 107 3.40 12.94 -2.80
C ASP A 107 2.97 13.24 -1.36
N SER A 108 1.89 12.62 -0.87
CA SER A 108 1.47 12.67 0.53
C SER A 108 2.45 11.91 1.42
N PRO A 109 2.72 12.36 2.66
CA PRO A 109 3.52 11.57 3.61
C PRO A 109 2.88 10.21 3.92
N GLY A 110 1.57 10.06 3.72
CA GLY A 110 0.80 8.89 4.16
C GLY A 110 0.74 8.80 5.68
N VAL A 111 0.40 7.61 6.18
CA VAL A 111 0.41 7.31 7.62
C VAL A 111 1.75 6.69 7.98
N LEU A 112 2.53 7.34 8.84
CA LEU A 112 3.89 6.92 9.17
C LEU A 112 3.89 5.69 10.11
N PRO A 113 4.99 4.91 10.16
CA PRO A 113 5.13 3.82 11.12
C PRO A 113 4.83 4.24 12.56
N GLY A 114 3.96 3.50 13.22
CA GLY A 114 3.53 3.76 14.59
C GLY A 114 2.37 4.74 14.74
N GLU A 115 1.94 5.41 13.67
CA GLU A 115 0.78 6.31 13.70
C GLU A 115 -0.54 5.55 13.59
N THR A 116 -1.57 6.13 14.21
CA THR A 116 -2.95 5.67 14.15
C THR A 116 -3.72 6.57 13.18
N HIS A 117 -4.53 5.95 12.33
CA HIS A 117 -5.47 6.63 11.46
C HIS A 117 -6.90 6.30 11.89
N GLU A 118 -7.72 7.34 12.02
CA GLU A 118 -9.14 7.25 12.37
C GLU A 118 -9.98 7.79 11.22
N THR A 119 -11.04 7.06 10.87
CA THR A 119 -11.99 7.50 9.84
C THR A 119 -12.94 8.54 10.44
N GLU A 120 -12.92 9.77 9.93
CA GLU A 120 -13.84 10.81 10.37
C GLU A 120 -15.31 10.46 10.01
N PRO A 121 -16.29 10.81 10.87
CA PRO A 121 -17.71 10.71 10.51
C PRO A 121 -18.05 11.45 9.22
N GLY A 122 -18.85 10.83 8.35
CA GLY A 122 -19.17 11.33 7.01
C GLY A 122 -18.11 11.05 5.94
N ARG A 123 -16.93 10.54 6.33
CA ARG A 123 -15.87 10.06 5.42
C ARG A 123 -15.79 8.53 5.39
N GLY A 124 -16.66 7.84 6.12
CA GLY A 124 -16.70 6.38 6.19
C GLY A 124 -17.22 5.71 4.93
N PHE A 125 -17.09 4.38 4.90
CA PHE A 125 -17.69 3.59 3.83
C PHE A 125 -19.20 3.51 4.02
N LYS A 126 -19.96 4.12 3.11
CA LYS A 126 -21.43 4.05 3.13
C LYS A 126 -21.88 2.68 2.67
N LEU A 127 -22.56 1.94 3.53
CA LEU A 127 -23.08 0.64 3.17
C LEU A 127 -24.22 0.81 2.13
N PRO A 128 -24.17 0.10 0.99
CA PRO A 128 -25.20 0.22 -0.04
C PRO A 128 -26.51 -0.45 0.40
N GLY A 129 -27.64 0.10 -0.04
CA GLY A 129 -28.96 -0.48 0.22
C GLY A 129 -29.60 -0.13 1.58
N PHE A 130 -28.92 0.66 2.43
CA PHE A 130 -29.43 1.06 3.75
C PHE A 130 -30.36 2.28 3.72
N GLU A 131 -30.57 2.90 2.55
CA GLU A 131 -31.28 4.17 2.43
C GLU A 131 -32.79 4.00 2.12
N GLY A 132 -33.60 4.12 3.18
CA GLY A 132 -35.03 4.43 3.14
C GLY A 132 -35.90 3.54 2.25
N PHE A 133 -35.75 2.22 2.37
CA PHE A 133 -36.80 1.27 2.01
C PHE A 133 -37.62 0.90 3.25
N ALA A 134 -38.94 0.98 3.15
CA ALA A 134 -39.83 0.51 4.22
C ALA A 134 -39.67 -1.01 4.38
N GLY A 135 -39.32 -1.47 5.59
CA GLY A 135 -39.07 -2.89 5.89
C GLY A 135 -37.60 -3.31 5.89
N TYR A 136 -36.66 -2.38 5.72
CA TYR A 136 -35.23 -2.69 5.76
C TYR A 136 -34.67 -2.62 7.19
N SER A 137 -34.05 -3.70 7.66
CA SER A 137 -33.35 -3.74 8.95
C SER A 137 -31.91 -3.22 8.77
N PRO A 138 -31.41 -2.28 9.60
CA PRO A 138 -29.99 -1.90 9.58
C PRO A 138 -29.09 -3.10 9.94
N ALA A 139 -27.81 -3.01 9.58
CA ALA A 139 -26.81 -3.96 9.99
C ALA A 139 -26.52 -3.73 11.47
N SER A 140 -26.34 -4.83 12.19
CA SER A 140 -26.20 -4.81 13.64
C SER A 140 -24.74 -4.65 14.04
N SER A 141 -23.85 -5.23 13.25
CA SER A 141 -22.40 -5.14 13.43
C SER A 141 -21.67 -5.32 12.09
N VAL A 142 -20.37 -5.09 12.11
CA VAL A 142 -19.48 -5.21 10.94
C VAL A 142 -18.24 -6.01 11.32
N LYS A 143 -17.73 -6.80 10.38
CA LYS A 143 -16.40 -7.39 10.41
C LYS A 143 -15.57 -6.78 9.30
N VAL A 144 -14.39 -6.27 9.63
CA VAL A 144 -13.47 -5.69 8.66
C VAL A 144 -12.19 -6.52 8.65
N ARG A 145 -11.77 -6.94 7.46
CA ARG A 145 -10.54 -7.68 7.23
C ARG A 145 -9.67 -6.90 6.27
N ILE A 146 -8.47 -6.50 6.70
CA ILE A 146 -7.51 -5.84 5.81
C ILE A 146 -7.09 -6.84 4.74
N ALA A 147 -7.22 -6.43 3.48
CA ALA A 147 -6.94 -7.25 2.31
C ALA A 147 -5.59 -6.86 1.68
N LYS A 148 -5.28 -5.57 1.63
CA LYS A 148 -4.05 -5.05 1.03
C LYS A 148 -3.61 -3.76 1.72
N VAL A 149 -2.30 -3.60 1.85
CA VAL A 149 -1.65 -2.39 2.34
C VAL A 149 -0.52 -2.03 1.37
N ALA A 150 -0.37 -0.77 0.99
CA ALA A 150 0.70 -0.33 0.10
C ALA A 150 1.22 1.08 0.42
N GLU A 151 2.51 1.32 0.12
CA GLU A 151 3.21 2.62 0.19
C GLU A 151 2.94 3.50 -1.03
N LYS A 152 2.61 2.89 -2.17
CA LYS A 152 2.29 3.60 -3.42
C LYS A 152 0.83 3.41 -3.78
N SER A 153 0.20 4.50 -4.20
CA SER A 153 -1.08 4.43 -4.87
C SER A 153 -0.85 3.83 -6.24
N GLY A 154 -1.47 2.69 -6.54
CA GLY A 154 -1.37 2.07 -7.88
C GLY A 154 -2.18 2.80 -8.96
N MET A 155 -2.46 4.10 -8.75
CA MET A 155 -3.29 4.97 -9.60
C MET A 155 -2.45 5.92 -10.43
#